data_AF-A0A2R6GCI9-F1
#
_entry.id   AF-A0A2R6GCI9-F1
#
_cell.length_a   1.000
_cell.length_b   1.000
_cell.length_c   1.000
_cell.angle_alpha   90.00
_cell.angle_beta   90.00
_cell.angle_gamma   90.00
#
_symmetry.space_group_name_H-M   'P 1'
#
loop_
_entity.id
_entity.type
_entity.pdbx_description
1 polymer ?
#
loop_
_entity_poly.entity_id
_entity_poly.type
_entity_poly.pdbx_seq_one_letter_code
_entity_poly.pdbx_strand_id
1 'polypeptide(L)'
;MNLTVESASGPVRVRDRLPDGWTVAGGAVTTEEVAGAIYVGADAPAAAGETVIYFAEAPATPEATDEYAFGPAEYGDAGELWVAADGTGRTVYVVGVET
;
A
#
# COMPACT_ATOMS: atom_id res chain seq x y z
N MET A 1 3.48 1.53 6.79
CA MET A 1 3.95 2.02 5.48
C MET A 1 3.75 3.52 5.38
N ASN A 2 4.67 4.17 4.67
CA ASN A 2 4.68 5.61 4.41
C ASN A 2 4.85 5.84 2.90
N LEU A 3 3.99 6.66 2.31
CA LEU A 3 4.02 7.08 0.92
C LEU A 3 4.12 8.60 0.89
N THR A 4 5.19 9.15 0.32
CA THR A 4 5.39 10.60 0.21
C THR A 4 5.31 11.02 -1.24
N VAL A 5 4.51 12.04 -1.53
CA VAL A 5 4.47 12.64 -2.86
C VAL A 5 5.60 13.66 -2.96
N GLU A 6 6.70 13.30 -3.62
CA GLU A 6 7.86 14.21 -3.74
C GLU A 6 7.59 15.40 -4.67
N SER A 7 6.87 15.16 -5.77
CA SER A 7 6.52 16.19 -6.75
C SER A 7 5.21 15.85 -7.45
N ALA A 8 4.35 16.86 -7.62
CA ALA A 8 3.14 16.78 -8.41
C ALA A 8 2.71 18.19 -8.87
N SER A 9 2.12 18.30 -10.06
CA SER A 9 1.56 19.57 -10.56
C SER A 9 0.20 19.91 -9.95
N GLY A 10 -0.36 19.01 -9.14
CA GLY A 10 -1.63 19.14 -8.43
C GLY A 10 -1.85 17.94 -7.49
N PRO A 11 -2.95 17.90 -6.74
CA PRO A 11 -3.26 16.77 -5.87
C PRO A 11 -3.40 15.48 -6.68
N VAL A 12 -2.78 14.40 -6.20
CA VAL A 12 -2.79 13.07 -6.83
C VAL A 12 -3.39 12.05 -5.89
N ARG A 13 -4.05 11.04 -6.44
CA ARG A 13 -4.40 9.86 -5.65
C ARG A 13 -3.18 8.94 -5.61
N VAL A 14 -2.98 8.31 -4.46
CA VAL A 14 -1.92 7.33 -4.24
C VAL A 14 -2.52 6.09 -3.61
N ARG A 15 -2.03 4.93 -4.01
CA ARG A 15 -2.34 3.64 -3.40
C ARG A 15 -1.12 2.75 -3.34
N ASP A 16 -1.11 1.80 -2.43
CA ASP A 16 -0.07 0.77 -2.32
C ASP A 16 -0.72 -0.60 -2.43
N ARG A 17 -0.04 -1.55 -3.07
CA ARG A 17 -0.53 -2.93 -3.15
C ARG A 17 -0.23 -3.65 -1.85
N LEU A 18 -1.27 -4.20 -1.23
CA LEU A 18 -1.15 -5.02 -0.02
C LEU A 18 -0.80 -6.47 -0.43
N PRO A 19 0.11 -7.14 0.29
CA PRO A 19 0.37 -8.55 0.05
C PRO A 19 -0.85 -9.40 0.42
N ASP A 20 -0.99 -10.54 -0.24
CA ASP A 20 -2.12 -11.45 0.02
C ASP A 20 -2.09 -11.95 1.47
N GLY A 21 -3.26 -11.97 2.11
CA GLY A 21 -3.43 -12.40 3.50
C GLY A 21 -3.05 -11.37 4.57
N TRP A 22 -2.51 -10.21 4.19
CA TRP A 22 -2.29 -9.10 5.12
C TRP A 22 -3.56 -8.25 5.29
N THR A 23 -3.68 -7.59 6.44
CA THR A 23 -4.81 -6.71 6.76
C THR A 23 -4.33 -5.30 7.08
N VAL A 24 -5.17 -4.28 6.85
CA VAL A 24 -4.89 -2.92 7.32
C VAL A 24 -5.32 -2.81 8.77
N ALA A 25 -4.39 -2.39 9.63
CA ALA A 25 -4.60 -2.23 11.07
C ALA A 25 -4.85 -0.77 11.49
N GLY A 26 -4.63 0.20 10.60
CA GLY A 26 -4.97 1.60 10.84
C GLY A 26 -4.35 2.58 9.84
N GLY A 27 -4.72 3.86 9.97
CA GLY A 27 -4.32 4.93 9.07
C GLY A 27 -5.54 5.69 8.52
N ALA A 28 -5.31 6.85 7.90
CA ALA A 28 -6.33 7.58 7.14
C ALA A 28 -6.34 7.07 5.68
N VAL A 29 -6.76 5.82 5.54
CA VAL A 29 -6.73 5.08 4.27
C VAL A 29 -7.97 4.22 4.08
N THR A 30 -8.27 3.95 2.83
CA THR A 30 -9.31 3.01 2.39
C THR A 30 -8.67 1.82 1.68
N THR A 31 -9.41 0.70 1.61
CA THR A 31 -9.03 -0.48 0.84
C THR A 31 -9.95 -0.68 -0.34
N GLU A 32 -9.39 -1.12 -1.45
CA GLU A 32 -10.12 -1.46 -2.68
C GLU A 32 -9.56 -2.77 -3.24
N GLU A 33 -10.44 -3.67 -3.67
CA GLU A 33 -10.03 -4.89 -4.38
C GLU A 33 -10.15 -4.67 -5.89
N VAL A 34 -9.04 -4.87 -6.60
CA VAL A 34 -8.97 -4.74 -8.07
C VAL A 34 -8.31 -5.98 -8.64
N ALA A 35 -9.04 -6.71 -9.48
CA ALA A 35 -8.58 -7.94 -10.14
C ALA A 35 -7.96 -8.97 -9.15
N GLY A 36 -8.53 -9.07 -7.95
CA GLY A 36 -8.09 -9.99 -6.90
C GLY A 36 -6.89 -9.52 -6.07
N ALA A 37 -6.39 -8.30 -6.29
CA ALA A 37 -5.38 -7.67 -5.46
C ALA A 37 -6.00 -6.57 -4.58
N ILE A 38 -5.59 -6.50 -3.32
CA ILE A 38 -6.02 -5.43 -2.41
C ILE A 38 -5.05 -4.26 -2.54
N TYR A 39 -5.61 -3.08 -2.75
CA TYR A 39 -4.90 -1.81 -2.72
C TYR A 39 -5.32 -0.99 -1.51
N VAL A 40 -4.36 -0.31 -0.88
CA VAL A 40 -4.57 0.62 0.23
C VAL A 40 -4.35 2.03 -0.29
N GLY A 41 -5.41 2.83 -0.38
CA GLY A 41 -5.38 4.19 -0.92
C GLY A 41 -5.59 5.26 0.14
N ALA A 42 -5.09 6.46 -0.10
CA ALA A 42 -5.39 7.62 0.74
C ALA A 42 -6.88 8.00 0.69
N ASP A 43 -7.46 8.40 1.82
CA ASP A 43 -8.87 8.84 1.86
C ASP A 43 -9.14 10.11 1.02
N ALA A 44 -8.11 10.93 0.85
CA ALA A 44 -8.13 12.14 0.05
C ALA A 44 -6.89 12.21 -0.85
N PRO A 45 -6.96 12.93 -2.00
CA PRO A 45 -5.79 13.19 -2.82
C PRO A 45 -4.68 13.90 -2.03
N ALA A 46 -3.44 13.46 -2.21
CA ALA A 46 -2.26 14.01 -1.57
C ALA A 46 -1.57 15.05 -2.48
N ALA A 47 -1.17 16.17 -1.90
CA ALA A 47 -0.35 17.17 -2.57
C ALA A 47 1.15 16.88 -2.43
N ALA A 48 1.98 17.56 -3.23
CA ALA A 48 3.43 17.49 -3.10
C ALA A 48 3.88 17.88 -1.68
N GLY A 49 4.78 17.09 -1.10
CA GLY A 49 5.26 17.22 0.27
C GLY A 49 4.40 16.51 1.32
N GLU A 50 3.20 16.03 0.96
CA GLU A 50 2.36 15.28 1.89
C GLU A 50 2.76 13.81 1.96
N THR A 51 2.51 13.21 3.13
CA THR A 51 2.80 11.79 3.40
C THR A 51 1.56 11.09 3.88
N VAL A 52 1.22 9.99 3.22
CA VAL A 52 0.14 9.07 3.59
C VAL A 52 0.74 7.92 4.39
N ILE A 53 0.13 7.61 5.54
CA ILE A 53 0.62 6.59 6.48
C ILE A 53 -0.49 5.59 6.77
N TYR A 54 -0.17 4.31 6.66
CA TYR A 54 -1.03 3.22 7.11
C TYR A 54 -0.23 2.13 7.82
N PHE A 55 -0.91 1.31 8.60
CA PHE A 55 -0.36 0.17 9.32
C PHE A 55 -0.99 -1.10 8.76
N ALA A 56 -0.19 -2.12 8.55
CA ALA A 56 -0.65 -3.42 8.08
C ALA A 56 -0.12 -4.52 9.00
N GLU A 57 -0.93 -5.55 9.18
CA GLU A 57 -0.63 -6.72 10.00
C GLU A 57 -0.42 -7.94 9.10
N ALA A 58 0.66 -8.66 9.39
CA ALA A 58 0.94 -9.93 8.74
C ALA A 58 -0.04 -11.01 9.23
N PRO A 59 -0.32 -12.04 8.42
CA PRO A 59 -1.08 -13.19 8.89
C PRO A 59 -0.37 -13.87 10.07
N ALA A 60 -1.15 -14.22 11.10
CA ALA A 60 -0.64 -14.70 12.39
C ALA A 60 -0.68 -16.23 12.53
N THR A 61 -0.24 -16.96 11.50
CA THR A 61 -0.14 -18.43 11.53
C THR A 61 1.29 -18.89 11.31
N PRO A 62 1.70 -20.09 11.78
CA PRO A 62 3.02 -20.64 11.48
C PRO A 62 3.28 -20.77 9.97
N GLU A 63 2.21 -21.09 9.22
CA GLU A 63 2.20 -21.20 7.75
C GLU A 63 2.35 -19.85 7.04
N ALA A 64 2.24 -18.73 7.75
CA ALA A 64 2.51 -17.39 7.23
C ALA A 64 4.00 -17.04 7.20
N THR A 65 4.88 -18.02 7.40
CA THR A 65 6.32 -17.85 7.20
C THR A 65 6.61 -17.78 5.71
N ASP A 66 6.72 -16.58 5.16
CA ASP A 66 6.95 -16.39 3.74
C ASP A 66 7.57 -15.02 3.43
N GLU A 67 7.91 -14.85 2.15
CA GLU A 67 8.24 -13.59 1.52
C GLU A 67 6.95 -12.88 1.05
N TYR A 68 6.79 -11.61 1.45
CA TYR A 68 5.63 -10.79 1.08
C TYR A 68 6.06 -9.51 0.38
N ALA A 69 5.44 -9.21 -0.76
CA ALA A 69 5.72 -8.03 -1.55
C ALA A 69 4.62 -6.97 -1.38
N PHE A 70 5.00 -5.79 -0.92
CA PHE A 70 4.19 -4.58 -0.97
C PHE A 70 4.52 -3.79 -2.22
N GLY A 71 3.50 -3.16 -2.78
CA GLY A 71 3.64 -2.28 -3.93
C GLY A 71 3.95 -2.99 -5.25
N PRO A 72 4.56 -2.28 -6.22
CA PRO A 72 4.93 -0.86 -6.15
C PRO A 72 3.71 0.01 -5.82
N ALA A 73 3.96 1.14 -5.15
CA ALA A 73 2.94 2.16 -4.97
C ALA A 73 2.53 2.69 -6.35
N GLU A 74 1.26 3.03 -6.48
CA GLU A 74 0.70 3.57 -7.70
C GLU A 74 0.12 4.95 -7.43
N TYR A 75 0.18 5.80 -8.44
CA TYR A 75 -0.42 7.13 -8.41
C TYR A 75 -1.25 7.37 -9.66
N GLY A 76 -2.24 8.24 -9.55
CA GLY A 76 -3.13 8.57 -10.65
C GLY A 76 -3.92 9.85 -10.39
N ASP A 77 -4.55 10.35 -11.44
CA ASP A 77 -5.59 11.38 -11.31
C ASP A 77 -6.96 10.74 -11.07
N ALA A 78 -8.00 11.56 -10.92
CA ALA A 78 -9.35 11.08 -10.65
C ALA A 78 -9.96 10.19 -11.77
N GLY A 79 -9.29 10.03 -12.92
CA GLY A 79 -9.72 9.32 -14.13
C GLY A 79 -9.15 7.92 -14.39
N GLU A 80 -8.84 7.15 -13.34
CA GLU A 80 -8.69 5.67 -13.36
C GLU A 80 -7.41 5.07 -14.01
N LEU A 81 -6.54 5.87 -14.62
CA LEU A 81 -5.23 5.37 -15.07
C LEU A 81 -4.19 5.46 -13.95
N TRP A 82 -3.92 4.31 -13.33
CA TRP A 82 -2.89 4.15 -12.31
C TRP A 82 -1.53 3.88 -12.96
N VAL A 83 -0.52 4.61 -12.50
CA VAL A 83 0.88 4.47 -12.91
C VAL A 83 1.68 3.98 -11.71
N ALA A 84 2.45 2.92 -11.90
CA ALA A 84 3.38 2.44 -10.88
C ALA A 84 4.52 3.44 -10.66
N ALA A 85 4.77 3.79 -9.41
CA ALA A 85 5.94 4.54 -8.99
C ALA A 85 7.12 3.58 -8.84
N ASP A 86 8.05 3.62 -9.79
CA ASP A 86 9.25 2.79 -9.77
C ASP A 86 10.03 2.93 -8.46
N GLY A 87 10.58 1.81 -7.97
CA GLY A 87 11.41 1.79 -6.76
C GLY A 87 10.67 1.89 -5.43
N THR A 88 9.34 1.97 -5.43
CA THR A 88 8.53 2.02 -4.20
C THR A 88 8.06 0.65 -3.71
N GLY A 89 8.25 -0.40 -4.52
CA GLY A 89 8.00 -1.78 -4.12
C GLY A 89 8.98 -2.23 -3.04
N ARG A 90 8.50 -3.05 -2.10
CA ARG A 90 9.33 -3.58 -1.02
C ARG A 90 8.96 -5.03 -0.71
N THR A 91 9.98 -5.80 -0.36
CA THR A 91 9.83 -7.18 0.10
C THR A 91 10.09 -7.22 1.60
N VAL A 92 9.22 -7.92 2.33
CA VAL A 92 9.42 -8.24 3.74
C VAL A 92 9.37 -9.75 3.95
N TYR A 93 10.15 -10.23 4.91
CA TYR A 93 10.15 -11.63 5.32
C TYR A 93 9.47 -11.73 6.68
N VAL A 94 8.43 -12.56 6.76
CA VAL A 94 7.73 -12.83 8.01
C VAL A 94 8.12 -14.22 8.46
N VAL A 95 8.38 -14.35 9.76
CA VAL A 95 8.53 -15.66 10.41
C VAL A 95 7.35 -15.83 11.33
N GLY A 96 6.46 -16.73 10.96
CA GLY A 96 5.34 -17.15 11.79
C GLY A 96 5.87 -17.82 13.05
N VAL A 97 5.29 -17.48 14.19
CA VAL A 97 5.60 -18.14 15.46
C VAL A 97 4.44 -19.04 15.83
N GLU A 98 4.74 -20.25 16.30
CA GLU A 98 3.74 -21.06 17.01
C GLU A 98 3.48 -20.41 18.37
N THR A 99 2.20 -20.15 18.67
CA THR A 99 1.74 -19.60 19.95
C THR A 99 1.17 -20.68 20.85
#